data_AF-A0A521HJN2-F1
#
_entry.id   AF-A0A521HJN2-F1
#
_cell.length_a   1.000
_cell.length_b   1.000
_cell.length_c   1.000
_cell.angle_alpha   90.00
_cell.angle_beta   90.00
_cell.angle_gamma   90.00
#
_symmetry.space_group_name_H-M   'P 1'
#
loop_
_entity.id
_entity.type
_entity.pdbx_description
1 polymer ?
#
loop_
_entity_poly.entity_id
_entity_poly.type
_entity_poly.pdbx_seq_one_letter_code
_entity_poly.pdbx_strand_id
1 'polypeptide(L)'
;MNQDEITYLKQLEQKIDLILEALENQTKKEKLLGTWVSEKELMLMTGISRNTLLKLRQEGKITRSSISGKKNYYRLTDFKKLLDKNEE
;
A
#
# COMPACT_ATOMS: atom_id res chain seq x y z
N MET A 1 29.66 30.58 0.78
CA MET A 1 29.56 29.15 0.46
C MET A 1 30.72 28.77 -0.44
N ASN A 2 31.45 27.72 -0.11
CA ASN A 2 32.54 27.23 -0.95
C ASN A 2 31.99 26.38 -2.11
N GLN A 3 32.84 26.08 -3.10
CA GLN A 3 32.45 25.33 -4.30
C GLN A 3 31.98 23.90 -3.97
N ASP A 4 32.51 23.32 -2.90
CA ASP A 4 32.16 21.96 -2.45
C ASP A 4 30.75 21.93 -1.83
N GLU A 5 30.38 22.94 -1.04
CA GLU A 5 29.04 23.13 -0.48
C GLU A 5 28.00 23.31 -1.59
N ILE A 6 28.31 24.10 -2.62
CA ILE A 6 27.43 24.28 -3.79
C ILE A 6 27.23 22.96 -4.53
N THR A 7 28.31 22.18 -4.70
CA THR A 7 28.27 20.89 -5.37
C THR A 7 27.45 19.87 -4.58
N TYR A 8 27.63 19.84 -3.25
CA TYR A 8 26.88 18.97 -2.35
C TYR A 8 25.38 19.29 -2.36
N LEU A 9 25.01 20.58 -2.33
CA LEU A 9 23.60 21.00 -2.41
C LEU A 9 22.94 20.57 -3.71
N LYS A 10 23.63 20.72 -4.86
CA LYS A 10 23.12 20.24 -6.15
C LYS A 10 22.91 18.73 -6.18
N GLN A 11 23.81 17.96 -5.55
CA GLN A 11 23.64 16.52 -5.44
C GLN A 11 22.45 16.14 -4.54
N LEU A 12 22.19 16.90 -3.49
CA LEU A 12 21.00 16.71 -2.65
C LEU A 12 19.72 17.03 -3.41
N GLU A 13 19.65 18.15 -4.13
CA GLU A 13 18.51 18.50 -4.97
C GLU A 13 18.19 17.39 -5.97
N GLN A 14 19.21 16.89 -6.69
CA GLN A 14 19.03 15.77 -7.63
C GLN A 14 18.49 14.50 -6.95
N LYS A 15 18.96 14.18 -5.75
CA LYS A 15 18.45 13.01 -5.00
C LYS A 15 17.01 13.22 -4.56
N ILE A 16 16.63 14.44 -4.17
CA ILE A 16 15.26 14.78 -3.82
C ILE A 16 14.34 14.61 -5.04
N ASP A 17 14.75 15.11 -6.20
CA ASP A 17 13.98 14.98 -7.44
C ASP A 17 13.73 13.51 -7.80
N LEU A 18 14.76 12.66 -7.67
CA LEU A 18 14.64 11.21 -7.90
C LEU A 18 13.66 10.54 -6.92
N ILE A 19 13.65 10.98 -5.66
CA ILE A 19 12.69 10.48 -4.65
C ILE A 19 11.27 10.92 -5.00
N LEU A 20 11.08 12.18 -5.40
CA LEU A 20 9.77 12.69 -5.80
C LEU A 20 9.22 11.93 -7.00
N GLU A 21 10.05 11.70 -8.03
CA GLU A 21 9.67 10.92 -9.20
C GLU A 21 9.27 9.48 -8.84
N ALA A 22 10.03 8.83 -7.94
CA ALA A 22 9.71 7.49 -7.47
C ALA A 22 8.36 7.43 -6.73
N LEU A 23 8.08 8.42 -5.87
CA LEU A 23 6.82 8.52 -5.13
C LEU A 23 5.63 8.78 -6.05
N GLU A 24 5.78 9.65 -7.05
CA GLU A 24 4.74 9.89 -8.06
C GLU A 24 4.43 8.64 -8.86
N ASN A 25 5.46 7.91 -9.29
CA ASN A 25 5.31 6.68 -10.06
C ASN A 25 4.66 5.57 -9.23
N GLN A 26 4.99 5.47 -7.93
CA GLN A 26 4.29 4.58 -7.01
C GLN A 26 2.80 4.96 -6.89
N THR A 27 2.50 6.24 -6.67
CA THR A 27 1.13 6.75 -6.56
C THR A 27 0.30 6.47 -7.82
N LYS A 28 0.89 6.65 -9.00
CA LYS A 28 0.22 6.34 -10.29
C LYS A 28 -0.08 4.84 -10.42
N LYS A 29 0.85 3.96 -10.03
CA LYS A 29 0.63 2.49 -10.02
C LYS A 29 -0.49 2.09 -9.06
N GLU A 30 -0.52 2.69 -7.86
CA GLU A 30 -1.58 2.46 -6.88
C GLU A 30 -2.95 2.93 -7.38
N LYS A 31 -3.03 4.07 -8.09
CA LYS A 31 -4.26 4.54 -8.73
C LYS A 31 -4.76 3.60 -9.83
N LEU A 32 -3.86 3.01 -10.63
CA LEU A 32 -4.22 2.14 -11.75
C LEU A 32 -4.66 0.74 -11.32
N LEU A 33 -3.96 0.13 -10.36
CA LEU A 33 -4.20 -1.26 -9.95
C LEU A 33 -4.99 -1.38 -8.64
N GLY A 34 -5.16 -0.28 -7.92
CA GLY A 34 -5.58 -0.26 -6.52
C GLY A 34 -4.43 -0.68 -5.59
N THR A 35 -4.51 -0.27 -4.33
CA THR A 35 -3.55 -0.72 -3.30
C THR A 35 -3.90 -2.15 -2.89
N TRP A 36 -3.09 -3.11 -3.32
CA TRP A 36 -3.15 -4.50 -2.88
C TRP A 36 -2.09 -4.77 -1.84
N VAL A 37 -2.47 -5.47 -0.78
CA VAL A 37 -1.56 -5.84 0.31
C VAL A 37 -1.62 -7.32 0.57
N SER A 38 -0.49 -7.89 0.99
CA SER A 38 -0.45 -9.31 1.36
C SER A 38 -1.29 -9.56 2.61
N GLU A 39 -1.75 -10.81 2.78
CA GLU A 39 -2.45 -11.23 4.00
C GLU A 39 -1.66 -10.87 5.28
N LYS A 40 -0.34 -11.08 5.27
CA LYS A 40 0.51 -10.82 6.43
C LYS A 40 0.54 -9.34 6.77
N GLU A 41 0.75 -8.48 5.78
CA GLU A 41 0.76 -7.02 5.98
C GLU A 41 -0.60 -6.52 6.45
N LEU A 42 -1.68 -7.01 5.84
CA LEU A 42 -3.04 -6.64 6.21
C LEU A 42 -3.34 -6.98 7.68
N MET A 43 -2.98 -8.19 8.12
CA MET A 43 -3.15 -8.61 9.51
C MET A 43 -2.35 -7.73 10.47
N LEU A 44 -1.13 -7.33 10.09
CA LEU A 44 -0.30 -6.43 10.89
C LEU A 44 -0.90 -5.02 10.98
N MET A 45 -1.42 -4.49 9.88
CA MET A 45 -2.00 -3.13 9.85
C MET A 45 -3.35 -3.03 10.57
N THR A 46 -4.19 -4.06 10.46
CA THR A 46 -5.58 -4.03 10.95
C THR A 46 -5.78 -4.75 12.28
N GLY A 47 -4.82 -5.58 12.70
CA GLY A 47 -4.97 -6.49 13.85
C GLY A 47 -5.96 -7.64 13.62
N ILE A 48 -6.56 -7.74 12.43
CA ILE A 48 -7.57 -8.76 12.12
C ILE A 48 -6.90 -10.13 12.00
N SER A 49 -7.51 -11.15 12.62
CA SER A 49 -7.01 -12.52 12.54
C SER A 49 -7.25 -13.14 11.15
N ARG A 50 -6.44 -14.14 10.79
CA ARG A 50 -6.65 -14.94 9.57
C ARG A 50 -8.04 -15.57 9.50
N ASN A 51 -8.56 -16.06 10.63
CA ASN A 51 -9.90 -16.65 10.69
C ASN A 51 -10.99 -15.62 10.37
N THR A 52 -10.83 -14.40 10.85
CA THR A 52 -11.74 -13.30 10.54
C THR A 52 -11.67 -12.94 9.05
N LEU A 53 -10.47 -12.88 8.46
CA LEU A 53 -10.32 -12.68 7.00
C LEU A 53 -11.01 -13.79 6.19
N LEU A 54 -10.90 -15.04 6.64
CA LEU A 54 -11.60 -16.15 6.00
C LEU A 54 -13.12 -15.98 6.05
N LYS A 55 -13.67 -15.62 7.21
CA LYS A 55 -15.11 -15.35 7.38
C LYS A 55 -15.58 -14.19 6.48
N LEU A 56 -14.89 -13.05 6.53
CA LEU A 56 -15.22 -11.90 5.69
C LEU A 56 -15.21 -12.26 4.20
N ARG A 57 -14.28 -13.13 3.76
CA ARG A 57 -14.24 -13.62 2.39
C ARG A 57 -15.41 -14.55 2.07
N GLN A 58 -15.75 -15.48 2.96
CA GLN A 58 -16.89 -16.38 2.80
C GLN A 58 -18.22 -15.63 2.74
N GLU A 59 -18.34 -14.55 3.52
CA GLU A 59 -19.49 -13.64 3.52
C GLU A 59 -19.52 -12.68 2.32
N GLY A 60 -18.51 -12.71 1.44
CA GLY A 60 -18.42 -11.83 0.27
C GLY A 60 -18.12 -10.36 0.59
N LYS A 61 -17.72 -10.04 1.83
CA LYS A 61 -17.42 -8.67 2.28
C LYS A 61 -16.08 -8.13 1.76
N ILE A 62 -15.13 -9.03 1.47
CA ILE A 62 -13.80 -8.69 0.96
C ILE A 62 -13.42 -9.60 -0.20
N THR A 63 -12.70 -9.06 -1.17
CA THR A 63 -12.16 -9.85 -2.29
C THR A 63 -10.70 -10.22 -2.03
N ARG A 64 -10.30 -11.44 -2.40
CA ARG A 64 -8.89 -11.84 -2.48
C ARG A 64 -8.48 -12.06 -3.92
N SER A 65 -7.21 -11.81 -4.21
CA SER A 65 -6.52 -12.29 -5.39
C SER A 65 -5.36 -13.19 -4.99
N SER A 66 -5.01 -14.14 -5.85
CA SER A 66 -3.81 -14.94 -5.70
C SER A 66 -3.16 -15.17 -7.06
N ILE A 67 -1.88 -14.83 -7.19
CA ILE A 67 -1.13 -15.00 -8.44
C ILE A 67 -0.76 -16.48 -8.65
N SER A 68 -0.41 -17.20 -7.57
CA SER A 68 0.08 -18.60 -7.62
C SER A 68 -0.76 -19.58 -6.80
N GLY A 69 -1.89 -19.14 -6.24
CA GLY A 69 -2.71 -19.90 -5.29
C GLY A 69 -2.15 -19.99 -3.87
N LYS A 70 -0.86 -19.70 -3.67
CA LYS A 70 -0.17 -19.85 -2.37
C LYS A 70 -0.28 -18.63 -1.45
N LYS A 71 -0.31 -17.43 -2.03
CA LYS A 71 -0.36 -16.16 -1.27
C LYS A 71 -1.65 -15.41 -1.60
N ASN A 72 -2.34 -14.94 -0.57
CA ASN A 72 -3.51 -14.09 -0.73
C ASN A 72 -3.08 -12.62 -0.70
N TYR A 73 -3.63 -11.86 -1.62
CA TYR A 73 -3.56 -10.40 -1.65
C TYR A 73 -4.98 -9.85 -1.55
N TYR A 74 -5.13 -8.75 -0.83
CA TYR A 74 -6.41 -8.13 -0.54
C TYR A 74 -6.40 -6.68 -0.97
N ARG A 75 -7.55 -6.18 -1.43
CA ARG A 75 -7.73 -4.76 -1.75
C ARG A 75 -7.94 -3.97 -0.47
N LEU A 76 -7.09 -2.99 -0.22
CA LEU A 76 -7.19 -2.15 0.98
C LEU A 76 -8.51 -1.36 1.03
N THR A 77 -9.06 -1.02 -0.14
CA THR A 77 -10.35 -0.32 -0.28
C THR A 77 -11.52 -1.08 0.31
N ASP A 78 -11.51 -2.42 0.28
CA ASP A 78 -12.60 -3.22 0.83
C ASP A 78 -12.64 -3.08 2.36
N PHE A 79 -11.47 -3.01 2.99
CA PHE A 79 -11.34 -2.84 4.45
C PHE A 79 -11.66 -1.42 4.87
N LYS A 80 -11.24 -0.42 4.09
CA LYS A 80 -11.63 0.97 4.35
C LYS A 80 -13.15 1.11 4.38
N LYS A 81 -13.86 0.57 3.39
CA LYS A 81 -15.34 0.55 3.36
C LYS A 81 -15.96 -0.15 4.57
N LEU A 82 -15.32 -1.19 5.10
CA LEU A 82 -15.81 -1.91 6.28
C LEU A 82 -15.61 -1.11 7.57
N LEU A 83 -14.51 -0.36 7.67
CA LEU A 83 -14.26 0.54 8.80
C LEU A 83 -15.23 1.73 8.77
N ASP A 84 -15.36 2.39 7.61
CA ASP A 84 -16.24 3.55 7.45
C ASP A 84 -17.71 3.19 7.80
N LYS A 85 -18.17 1.97 7.46
CA LYS A 85 -19.52 1.48 7.81
C LYS A 85 -19.76 1.23 9.30
N ASN A 86 -18.70 1.08 10.11
CA ASN A 86 -18.81 0.85 11.54
C ASN A 86 -18.73 2.16 12.35
N GLU A 87 -18.40 3.29 11.70
CA GLU A 87 -18.35 4.61 12.34
C GLU A 87 -19.66 5.42 12.21
N GLU A 88 -20.67 4.87 11.52
CA GLU A 88 -22.06 5.39 11.44
C GLU A 88 -22.97 4.72 12.48
#